data_AF-A0A2M8PCW5-F1
#
_entry.id   AF-A0A2M8PCW5-F1
#
_cell.length_a   1.000
_cell.length_b   1.000
_cell.length_c   1.000
_cell.angle_alpha   90.00
_cell.angle_beta   90.00
_cell.angle_gamma   90.00
#
_symmetry.space_group_name_H-M   'P 1'
#
loop_
_entity.id
_entity.type
_entity.pdbx_description
1 polymer ?
#
loop_
_entity_poly.entity_id
_entity_poly.type
_entity_poly.pdbx_seq_one_letter_code
_entity_poly.pdbx_strand_id
1 'polypeptide(L)'
;MGRFLALLVATSLLFSALINAARAAGSAQPLPIDQFFTHLDGSPCQLPCLLGVQPSQTLFMDANRLVRQHPLMRGQLLTERVNGNLVELIGVDITVVLLRGRRNELALISVHSEPFNTVIVPAERFSHTYTPISSLGTLGDVLVRFGTPAHVLVPRRSANMVRLFYPEQGMVITGQLGGASSGTHMRTSDQVQYIGISAADWYRDSWQGLTFSATTWHGFSRAMRYLQTSRSP
;
A
#
# COMPACT_ATOMS: atom_id res chain seq x y z
N MET A 1 -21.94 39.42 -32.50
CA MET A 1 -20.75 38.57 -32.28
C MET A 1 -20.05 38.81 -30.94
N GLY A 2 -19.74 40.05 -30.54
CA GLY A 2 -19.00 40.31 -29.27
C GLY A 2 -19.62 39.73 -27.98
N ARG A 3 -20.95 39.80 -27.82
CA ARG A 3 -21.64 39.21 -26.66
C ARG A 3 -21.50 37.69 -26.55
N PHE A 4 -21.48 37.00 -27.69
CA PHE A 4 -21.31 35.55 -27.75
C PHE A 4 -19.88 35.15 -27.36
N LEU A 5 -18.87 35.89 -27.86
CA LEU A 5 -17.47 35.68 -27.48
C LEU A 5 -17.25 35.92 -25.97
N ALA A 6 -17.83 36.98 -25.41
CA ALA A 6 -17.74 37.27 -23.98
C ALA A 6 -18.33 36.16 -23.11
N LEU A 7 -19.48 35.60 -23.51
CA LEU A 7 -20.10 34.45 -22.81
C LEU A 7 -19.24 33.18 -22.89
N LEU A 8 -18.62 32.90 -24.04
CA LEU A 8 -17.71 31.77 -24.18
C LEU A 8 -16.46 31.92 -23.30
N VAL A 9 -15.87 33.11 -23.24
CA VAL A 9 -14.72 33.37 -22.38
C VAL A 9 -15.11 33.26 -20.90
N ALA A 10 -16.23 33.86 -20.50
CA ALA A 10 -16.71 33.80 -19.13
C ALA A 10 -17.00 32.36 -18.66
N THR A 11 -17.67 31.56 -19.50
CA THR A 11 -17.94 30.14 -19.18
C THR A 11 -16.66 29.31 -19.15
N SER A 12 -15.73 29.51 -20.08
CA SER A 12 -14.44 28.81 -20.08
C SER A 12 -13.62 29.12 -18.81
N LEU A 13 -13.58 30.38 -18.38
CA LEU A 13 -12.93 30.79 -17.14
C LEU A 13 -13.62 30.17 -15.92
N LEU A 14 -14.96 30.18 -15.88
CA LEU A 14 -15.72 29.58 -14.80
C LEU A 14 -15.43 28.07 -14.67
N PHE A 15 -15.47 27.32 -15.77
CA PHE A 15 -15.15 25.89 -15.75
C PHE A 15 -13.70 25.62 -15.34
N SER A 16 -12.75 26.43 -15.82
CA SER A 16 -11.34 26.31 -15.41
C SER A 16 -11.16 26.55 -13.91
N ALA A 17 -11.83 27.56 -13.36
CA ALA A 17 -11.81 27.84 -11.93
C ALA A 17 -12.43 26.68 -11.12
N LEU A 18 -13.56 26.13 -11.56
CA LEU A 18 -14.20 24.99 -10.90
C LEU A 18 -13.33 23.73 -10.93
N ILE A 19 -12.66 23.44 -12.05
CA ILE A 19 -11.74 22.29 -12.16
C ILE A 19 -10.55 22.46 -11.23
N ASN A 20 -9.96 23.66 -11.16
CA ASN A 20 -8.84 23.94 -10.26
C ASN A 20 -9.26 23.87 -8.79
N ALA A 21 -10.44 24.39 -8.44
CA ALA A 21 -10.99 24.29 -7.10
C ALA A 21 -11.25 22.82 -6.70
N ALA A 22 -11.83 22.02 -7.60
CA ALA A 22 -12.05 20.60 -7.38
C ALA A 22 -10.73 19.82 -7.21
N ARG A 23 -9.71 20.15 -8.01
CA ARG A 23 -8.37 19.55 -7.88
C ARG A 23 -7.71 19.93 -6.56
N ALA A 24 -7.77 21.20 -6.16
CA ALA A 24 -7.20 21.66 -4.91
C ALA A 24 -7.89 20.97 -3.71
N ALA A 25 -9.22 20.90 -3.72
CA ALA A 25 -10.00 20.21 -2.70
C ALA A 25 -9.68 18.71 -2.65
N GLY A 26 -9.57 18.04 -3.81
CA GLY A 26 -9.21 16.63 -3.89
C GLY A 26 -7.79 16.36 -3.39
N SER A 27 -6.83 17.22 -3.70
CA SER A 27 -5.43 17.07 -3.23
C SER A 27 -5.25 17.32 -1.73
N ALA A 28 -6.20 17.98 -1.08
CA ALA A 28 -6.17 18.25 0.35
C ALA A 28 -6.75 17.10 1.19
N GLN A 29 -7.43 16.13 0.56
CA GLN A 29 -7.95 14.97 1.27
C GLN A 29 -6.81 13.99 1.57
N PRO A 30 -6.65 13.54 2.83
CA PRO A 30 -5.67 12.51 3.15
C PRO A 30 -6.03 11.22 2.42
N LEU A 31 -5.02 10.55 1.88
CA LEU A 31 -5.24 9.29 1.19
C LEU A 31 -5.56 8.21 2.24
N PRO A 32 -6.44 7.23 1.97
CA PRO A 32 -6.73 6.13 2.90
C PRO A 32 -5.48 5.36 3.33
N ILE A 33 -4.44 5.39 2.49
CA ILE A 33 -3.17 4.74 2.76
C ILE A 33 -2.30 5.50 3.77
N ASP A 34 -2.46 6.82 3.91
CA ASP A 34 -1.57 7.67 4.71
C ASP A 34 -1.57 7.29 6.20
N GLN A 35 -2.70 6.81 6.72
CA GLN A 35 -2.82 6.37 8.11
C GLN A 35 -1.83 5.25 8.48
N PHE A 36 -1.44 4.41 7.52
CA PHE A 36 -0.46 3.34 7.74
C PHE A 36 0.98 3.86 7.82
N PHE A 37 1.24 5.09 7.36
CA PHE A 37 2.56 5.72 7.30
C PHE A 37 2.70 6.80 8.38
N THR A 38 2.23 6.49 9.60
CA THR A 38 2.27 7.39 10.76
C THR A 38 3.00 6.78 11.96
N HIS A 39 3.45 7.63 12.87
CA HIS A 39 3.95 7.26 14.19
C HIS A 39 2.78 7.00 15.17
N LEU A 40 3.10 6.60 16.40
CA LEU A 40 2.10 6.34 17.46
C LEU A 40 1.23 7.54 17.82
N ASP A 41 1.74 8.75 17.60
CA ASP A 41 1.04 10.02 17.82
C ASP A 41 0.19 10.46 16.62
N GLY A 42 0.18 9.67 15.53
CA GLY A 42 -0.51 9.97 14.28
C GLY A 42 0.25 10.93 13.36
N SER A 43 1.44 11.41 13.75
CA SER A 43 2.27 12.23 12.87
C SER A 43 2.83 11.41 11.71
N PRO A 44 2.99 11.98 10.50
CA PRO A 44 3.60 11.26 9.37
C PRO A 44 5.04 10.84 9.70
N CYS A 45 5.42 9.60 9.35
CA CYS A 45 6.79 9.12 9.52
C CYS A 45 7.63 9.20 8.24
N GLN A 46 8.95 9.32 8.39
CA GLN A 46 9.89 9.34 7.27
C GLN A 46 9.99 7.94 6.63
N LEU A 47 9.87 7.88 5.30
CA LEU A 47 9.90 6.64 4.54
C LEU A 47 11.30 6.01 4.48
N PRO A 48 11.41 4.65 4.43
CA PRO A 48 10.33 3.67 4.53
C PRO A 48 9.89 3.47 5.99
N CYS A 49 8.59 3.59 6.25
CA CYS A 49 8.01 3.38 7.57
C CYS A 49 6.58 2.85 7.42
N LEU A 50 6.15 1.95 8.30
CA LEU A 50 4.80 1.40 8.32
C LEU A 50 4.40 1.19 9.78
N LEU A 51 3.30 1.80 10.22
CA LEU A 51 2.82 1.78 11.60
C LEU A 51 3.89 2.22 12.62
N GLY A 52 4.71 3.21 12.25
CA GLY A 52 5.80 3.74 13.07
C GLY A 52 7.06 2.88 13.07
N VAL A 53 7.12 1.83 12.25
CA VAL A 53 8.19 0.84 12.23
C VAL A 53 9.02 0.96 10.96
N GLN A 54 10.36 0.91 11.10
CA GLN A 54 11.32 1.03 10.00
C GLN A 54 12.20 -0.23 9.92
N PRO A 55 12.08 -1.05 8.87
CA PRO A 55 12.92 -2.23 8.68
C PRO A 55 14.42 -1.88 8.71
N SER A 56 15.23 -2.83 9.20
CA SER A 56 16.68 -2.66 9.47
C SER A 56 17.05 -1.69 10.60
N GLN A 57 16.16 -0.79 11.02
CA GLN A 57 16.41 0.19 12.09
C GLN A 57 15.68 -0.17 13.39
N THR A 58 14.44 -0.64 13.28
CA THR A 58 13.64 -1.07 14.43
C THR A 58 13.98 -2.51 14.81
N LEU A 59 14.23 -2.75 16.10
CA LEU A 59 14.36 -4.10 16.63
C LEU A 59 13.02 -4.85 16.52
N PHE A 60 13.05 -6.15 16.29
CA PHE A 60 11.85 -6.95 16.08
C PHE A 60 10.85 -6.87 17.25
N MET A 61 11.35 -6.90 18.49
CA MET A 61 10.49 -6.79 19.67
C MET A 61 9.88 -5.39 19.82
N ASP A 62 10.63 -4.34 19.49
CA ASP A 62 10.10 -2.98 19.46
C ASP A 62 9.07 -2.80 18.36
N ALA A 63 9.26 -3.40 17.19
CA ALA A 63 8.28 -3.39 16.12
C ALA A 63 6.93 -3.99 16.57
N ASN A 64 6.95 -5.15 17.22
CA ASN A 64 5.73 -5.77 17.77
C ASN A 64 5.02 -4.83 18.77
N ARG A 65 5.79 -4.19 19.67
CA ARG A 65 5.25 -3.23 20.64
C ARG A 65 4.65 -1.99 19.95
N LEU A 66 5.37 -1.40 18.99
CA LEU A 66 4.93 -0.22 18.24
C LEU A 66 3.64 -0.51 17.48
N VAL A 67 3.56 -1.62 16.75
CA VAL A 67 2.34 -1.99 16.01
C VAL A 67 1.16 -2.13 16.97
N ARG A 68 1.30 -2.81 18.10
CA ARG A 68 0.21 -2.98 19.08
C ARG A 68 -0.27 -1.67 19.69
N GLN A 69 0.63 -0.71 19.87
CA GLN A 69 0.31 0.60 20.45
C GLN A 69 -0.24 1.58 19.41
N HIS A 70 -0.10 1.25 18.13
CA HIS A 70 -0.52 2.10 17.03
C HIS A 70 -2.02 2.38 17.08
N PRO A 71 -2.48 3.63 16.86
CA PRO A 71 -3.91 3.98 16.87
C PRO A 71 -4.78 3.07 16.00
N LEU A 72 -4.30 2.72 14.80
CA LEU A 72 -4.99 1.80 13.90
C LEU A 72 -5.17 0.38 14.43
N MET A 73 -4.35 -0.07 15.39
CA MET A 73 -4.46 -1.42 15.94
C MET A 73 -5.33 -1.47 17.20
N ARG A 74 -5.72 -0.32 17.77
CA ARG A 74 -6.55 -0.25 18.98
C ARG A 74 -7.94 -0.80 18.70
N GLY A 75 -8.32 -1.86 19.42
CA GLY A 75 -9.60 -2.54 19.23
C GLY A 75 -9.70 -3.37 17.95
N GLN A 76 -8.66 -3.38 17.11
CA GLN A 76 -8.56 -4.25 15.93
C GLN A 76 -7.99 -5.62 16.28
N LEU A 77 -7.00 -5.70 17.17
CA LEU A 77 -6.26 -6.94 17.43
C LEU A 77 -7.13 -8.01 18.11
N LEU A 78 -7.30 -9.16 17.45
CA LEU A 78 -8.06 -10.30 17.93
C LEU A 78 -7.17 -11.39 18.53
N THR A 79 -6.08 -11.72 17.84
CA THR A 79 -5.16 -12.77 18.26
C THR A 79 -3.77 -12.57 17.67
N GLU A 80 -2.81 -13.33 18.17
CA GLU A 80 -1.43 -13.37 17.71
C GLU A 80 -1.04 -14.82 17.37
N ARG A 81 -0.34 -15.00 16.26
CA ARG A 81 0.34 -16.26 15.93
C ARG A 81 1.83 -16.02 15.88
N VAL A 82 2.59 -16.84 16.57
CA VAL A 82 4.06 -16.80 16.57
C VAL A 82 4.57 -18.09 15.96
N ASN A 83 5.34 -17.99 14.89
CA ASN A 83 5.97 -19.12 14.23
C ASN A 83 7.45 -18.80 13.95
N GLY A 84 8.31 -19.15 14.92
CA GLY A 84 9.76 -18.93 14.82
C GLY A 84 10.11 -17.44 14.69
N ASN A 85 10.57 -17.04 13.51
CA ASN A 85 10.96 -15.66 13.20
C ASN A 85 9.79 -14.79 12.70
N LEU A 86 8.59 -15.34 12.63
CA LEU A 86 7.40 -14.66 12.10
C LEU A 86 6.36 -14.45 13.21
N VAL A 87 5.78 -13.26 13.26
CA VAL A 87 4.66 -12.89 14.13
C VAL A 87 3.52 -12.35 13.27
N GLU A 88 2.33 -12.93 13.40
CA GLU A 88 1.10 -12.45 12.78
C GLU A 88 0.19 -11.85 13.84
N LEU A 89 -0.12 -10.57 13.71
CA LEU A 89 -1.08 -9.84 14.52
C LEU A 89 -2.38 -9.79 13.74
N ILE A 90 -3.32 -10.66 14.09
CA ILE A 90 -4.57 -10.85 13.35
C ILE A 90 -5.60 -9.91 13.96
N GLY A 91 -6.00 -8.90 13.19
CA GLY A 91 -7.08 -7.99 13.52
C GLY A 91 -8.39 -8.34 12.84
N VAL A 92 -9.41 -7.49 13.05
CA VAL A 92 -10.74 -7.62 12.44
C VAL A 92 -10.67 -7.40 10.94
N ASP A 93 -10.12 -6.26 10.53
CA ASP A 93 -10.06 -5.87 9.12
C ASP A 93 -8.71 -6.16 8.48
N ILE A 94 -7.65 -6.14 9.29
CA ILE A 94 -6.28 -6.25 8.83
C ILE A 94 -5.49 -7.29 9.59
N THR A 95 -4.56 -7.93 8.89
CA THR A 95 -3.50 -8.74 9.52
C THR A 95 -2.16 -8.03 9.34
N VAL A 96 -1.40 -7.86 10.41
CA VAL A 96 -0.02 -7.34 10.35
C VAL A 96 0.96 -8.49 10.54
N VAL A 97 1.86 -8.69 9.57
CA VAL A 97 2.90 -9.71 9.64
C VAL A 97 4.25 -9.05 9.85
N LEU A 98 4.97 -9.51 10.86
CA LEU A 98 6.32 -9.09 11.20
C LEU A 98 7.29 -10.25 10.98
N LEU A 99 8.38 -10.01 10.28
CA LEU A 99 9.45 -10.99 10.07
C LEU A 99 10.75 -10.50 10.71
N ARG A 100 11.33 -11.32 11.57
CA ARG A 100 12.62 -11.07 12.21
C ARG A 100 13.76 -11.36 11.24
N GLY A 101 14.68 -10.41 11.15
CA GLY A 101 15.96 -10.53 10.45
C GLY A 101 17.01 -11.32 11.22
N ARG A 102 18.23 -11.35 10.71
CA ARG A 102 19.30 -12.22 11.25
C ARG A 102 19.92 -11.67 12.52
N ARG A 103 19.91 -10.35 12.73
CA ARG A 103 20.52 -9.68 13.90
C ARG A 103 19.46 -9.15 14.87
N ASN A 104 18.27 -9.76 14.88
CA ASN A 104 17.09 -9.35 15.65
C ASN A 104 16.46 -8.01 15.26
N GLU A 105 16.91 -7.37 14.19
CA GLU A 105 16.19 -6.30 13.50
C GLU A 105 14.90 -6.83 12.87
N LEU A 106 13.96 -5.93 12.59
CA LEU A 106 12.85 -6.23 11.72
C LEU A 106 13.34 -6.31 10.27
N ALA A 107 13.13 -7.45 9.62
CA ALA A 107 13.40 -7.63 8.20
C ALA A 107 12.22 -7.25 7.32
N LEU A 108 10.98 -7.47 7.77
CA LEU A 108 9.79 -7.10 7.02
C LEU A 108 8.62 -6.80 7.96
N ILE A 109 7.84 -5.79 7.59
CA ILE A 109 6.47 -5.59 8.09
C ILE A 109 5.54 -5.53 6.89
N SER A 110 4.38 -6.20 7.00
CA SER A 110 3.32 -6.10 6.00
C SER A 110 1.94 -6.04 6.62
N VAL A 111 1.01 -5.35 5.96
CA VAL A 111 -0.39 -5.21 6.32
C VAL A 111 -1.23 -5.81 5.20
N HIS A 112 -2.20 -6.66 5.56
CA HIS A 112 -3.08 -7.37 4.64
C HIS A 112 -4.54 -7.00 4.94
N SER A 113 -5.32 -6.52 3.97
CA SER A 113 -6.77 -6.34 4.10
C SER A 113 -7.49 -7.57 3.59
N GLU A 114 -7.48 -8.61 4.41
CA GLU A 114 -8.32 -9.80 4.37
C GLU A 114 -7.77 -10.69 5.49
N PRO A 115 -8.50 -10.91 6.60
CA PRO A 115 -8.02 -11.82 7.62
C PRO A 115 -7.86 -13.20 6.99
N PHE A 116 -6.67 -13.79 7.09
CA PHE A 116 -6.30 -15.09 6.48
C PHE A 116 -7.20 -16.26 6.88
N ASN A 117 -8.17 -16.06 7.77
CA ASN A 117 -9.31 -16.93 8.00
C ASN A 117 -10.46 -16.05 8.49
N THR A 118 -11.68 -16.27 7.99
CA THR A 118 -12.91 -15.65 8.47
C THR A 118 -13.21 -16.11 9.89
N VAL A 119 -12.48 -15.57 10.88
CA VAL A 119 -12.89 -15.68 12.27
C VAL A 119 -14.12 -14.79 12.39
N ILE A 120 -15.31 -15.39 12.39
CA ILE A 120 -16.55 -14.68 12.64
C ILE A 120 -16.50 -14.25 14.10
N VAL A 121 -16.08 -13.02 14.36
CA VAL A 121 -16.11 -12.44 15.70
C VAL A 121 -17.49 -11.85 15.93
N PRO A 122 -18.19 -12.21 17.01
CA PRO A 122 -19.46 -11.58 17.36
C PRO A 122 -19.28 -10.06 17.51
N ALA A 123 -20.17 -9.27 16.92
CA ALA A 123 -20.11 -7.81 16.92
C ALA A 123 -20.00 -7.19 18.32
N GLU A 124 -20.52 -7.89 19.33
CA GLU A 124 -20.53 -7.50 20.74
C GLU A 124 -19.13 -7.46 21.38
N ARG A 125 -18.10 -8.04 20.75
CA ARG A 125 -16.71 -7.98 21.25
C ARG A 125 -15.91 -6.80 20.72
N PHE A 126 -16.45 -6.02 19.78
CA PHE A 126 -15.71 -4.87 19.28
C PHE A 126 -15.73 -3.75 20.33
N SER A 127 -14.53 -3.36 20.77
CA SER A 127 -14.35 -2.20 21.65
C SER A 127 -14.96 -0.96 21.02
N HIS A 128 -15.51 -0.05 21.83
CA HIS A 128 -15.97 1.27 21.39
C HIS A 128 -14.87 2.12 20.69
N THR A 129 -13.62 1.70 20.79
CA THR A 129 -12.46 2.35 20.16
C THR A 129 -12.11 1.79 18.78
N TYR A 130 -12.89 0.84 18.26
CA TYR A 130 -12.68 0.24 16.94
C TYR A 130 -12.95 1.27 15.82
N THR A 131 -12.00 1.42 14.90
CA THR A 131 -12.17 2.20 13.66
C THR A 131 -12.09 1.23 12.48
N PRO A 132 -13.15 1.08 11.67
CA PRO A 132 -13.16 0.15 10.55
C PRO A 132 -12.17 0.58 9.46
N ILE A 133 -11.41 -0.37 8.94
CA ILE A 133 -10.50 -0.18 7.83
C ILE A 133 -11.17 -0.75 6.58
N SER A 134 -11.79 0.12 5.79
CA SER A 134 -12.54 -0.30 4.59
C SER A 134 -11.64 -0.72 3.42
N SER A 135 -10.42 -0.16 3.32
CA SER A 135 -9.40 -0.58 2.35
C SER A 135 -8.00 -0.08 2.74
N LEU A 136 -6.95 -0.64 2.11
CA LEU A 136 -5.60 -0.08 2.15
C LEU A 136 -5.38 1.02 1.08
N GLY A 137 -6.47 1.51 0.47
CA GLY A 137 -6.44 2.41 -0.68
C GLY A 137 -6.40 1.68 -2.01
N THR A 138 -6.13 2.43 -3.06
CA THR A 138 -6.06 1.99 -4.46
C THR A 138 -4.64 2.05 -5.00
N LEU A 139 -4.39 1.40 -6.13
CA LEU A 139 -3.13 1.54 -6.86
C LEU A 139 -2.85 3.01 -7.21
N GLY A 140 -3.89 3.80 -7.50
CA GLY A 140 -3.79 5.24 -7.72
C GLY A 140 -3.26 5.97 -6.49
N ASP A 141 -3.79 5.66 -5.30
CA ASP A 141 -3.33 6.27 -4.04
C ASP A 141 -1.85 5.97 -3.78
N VAL A 142 -1.42 4.74 -4.05
CA VAL A 142 -0.02 4.33 -3.96
C VAL A 142 0.86 5.16 -4.91
N LEU A 143 0.44 5.33 -6.16
CA LEU A 143 1.20 6.10 -7.16
C LEU A 143 1.23 7.61 -6.85
N VAL A 144 0.14 8.17 -6.32
CA VAL A 144 0.10 9.56 -5.87
C VAL A 144 1.04 9.76 -4.68
N ARG A 145 1.06 8.83 -3.74
CA ARG A 145 1.86 8.92 -2.52
C ARG A 145 3.35 8.71 -2.75
N PHE A 146 3.72 7.70 -3.54
CA PHE A 146 5.11 7.25 -3.67
C PHE A 146 5.72 7.54 -5.04
N GLY A 147 4.95 8.10 -5.97
CA GLY A 147 5.39 8.36 -7.32
C GLY A 147 5.41 7.10 -8.19
N THR A 148 6.25 7.13 -9.22
CA THR A 148 6.35 6.02 -10.17
C THR A 148 7.35 4.97 -9.66
N PRO A 149 6.97 3.68 -9.53
CA PRO A 149 7.90 2.63 -9.15
C PRO A 149 8.94 2.37 -10.25
N ALA A 150 10.13 1.96 -9.85
CA ALA A 150 11.21 1.59 -10.79
C ALA A 150 10.87 0.32 -11.58
N HIS A 151 10.18 -0.62 -10.92
CA HIS A 151 9.75 -1.87 -11.52
C HIS A 151 8.34 -2.22 -11.10
N VAL A 152 7.61 -2.87 -12.01
CA VAL A 152 6.38 -3.56 -11.68
C VAL A 152 6.48 -5.03 -12.07
N LEU A 153 6.12 -5.90 -11.14
CA LEU A 153 6.18 -7.35 -11.29
C LEU A 153 4.80 -7.96 -11.13
N VAL A 154 4.40 -8.77 -12.09
CA VAL A 154 3.19 -9.60 -12.02
C VAL A 154 3.65 -11.06 -11.91
N PRO A 155 3.44 -11.76 -10.77
CA PRO A 155 3.82 -13.15 -10.64
C PRO A 155 3.00 -14.02 -11.60
N ARG A 156 3.65 -14.87 -12.40
CA ARG A 156 2.96 -15.75 -13.36
C ARG A 156 1.90 -16.67 -12.73
N ARG A 157 2.12 -17.08 -11.48
CA ARG A 157 1.21 -17.98 -10.74
C ARG A 157 0.12 -17.24 -9.95
N SER A 158 0.17 -15.93 -9.89
CA SER A 158 -0.81 -15.09 -9.20
C SER A 158 -1.12 -13.91 -10.10
N ALA A 159 -1.97 -14.15 -11.11
CA ALA A 159 -2.36 -13.14 -12.09
C ALA A 159 -3.05 -11.92 -11.44
N ASN A 160 -3.53 -12.09 -10.21
CA ASN A 160 -4.19 -11.04 -9.45
C ASN A 160 -3.21 -10.30 -8.54
N MET A 161 -1.90 -10.55 -8.58
CA MET A 161 -0.94 -9.87 -7.70
C MET A 161 0.00 -8.99 -8.52
N VAL A 162 0.23 -7.78 -8.05
CA VAL A 162 1.14 -6.80 -8.62
C VAL A 162 2.07 -6.33 -7.54
N ARG A 163 3.37 -6.34 -7.81
CA ARG A 163 4.38 -5.79 -6.92
C ARG A 163 5.02 -4.57 -7.55
N LEU A 164 5.02 -3.46 -6.83
CA LEU A 164 5.61 -2.19 -7.20
C LEU A 164 6.89 -2.01 -6.37
N PHE A 165 7.99 -1.74 -7.06
CA PHE A 165 9.30 -1.67 -6.44
C PHE A 165 9.80 -0.23 -6.40
N TYR A 166 10.14 0.19 -5.19
CA TYR A 166 10.63 1.52 -4.85
C TYR A 166 12.03 1.37 -4.23
N PRO A 167 13.06 1.06 -5.05
CA PRO A 167 14.38 0.70 -4.56
C PRO A 167 15.06 1.83 -3.80
N GLU A 168 14.89 3.08 -4.23
CA GLU A 168 15.41 4.27 -3.54
C GLU A 168 14.83 4.42 -2.11
N GLN A 169 13.63 3.88 -1.89
CA GLN A 169 12.95 3.88 -0.59
C GLN A 169 13.06 2.53 0.12
N GLY A 170 13.75 1.52 -0.45
CA GLY A 170 13.81 0.17 0.12
C GLY A 170 12.45 -0.50 0.32
N MET A 171 11.48 -0.22 -0.55
CA MET A 171 10.07 -0.58 -0.33
C MET A 171 9.50 -1.44 -1.46
N VAL A 172 8.63 -2.39 -1.07
CA VAL A 172 7.89 -3.26 -1.98
C VAL A 172 6.41 -3.24 -1.65
N ILE A 173 5.64 -2.51 -2.44
CA ILE A 173 4.18 -2.49 -2.26
C ILE A 173 3.60 -3.58 -3.14
N THR A 174 2.79 -4.48 -2.57
CA THR A 174 2.14 -5.55 -3.35
C THR A 174 0.64 -5.30 -3.41
N GLY A 175 0.12 -4.74 -4.50
CA GLY A 175 -1.33 -4.68 -4.72
C GLY A 175 -1.87 -6.06 -5.14
N GLN A 176 -3.08 -6.41 -4.70
CA GLN A 176 -3.84 -7.50 -5.31
C GLN A 176 -4.90 -6.86 -6.20
N LEU A 177 -4.84 -7.11 -7.50
CA LEU A 177 -5.80 -6.62 -8.49
C LEU A 177 -7.20 -7.15 -8.17
N GLY A 178 -8.03 -6.27 -7.62
CA GLY A 178 -9.44 -6.51 -7.38
C GLY A 178 -10.21 -6.61 -8.70
N GLY A 179 -10.27 -7.83 -9.27
CA GLY A 179 -11.07 -8.12 -10.46
C GLY A 179 -10.43 -9.18 -11.34
N ALA A 180 -11.01 -10.38 -11.33
CA ALA A 180 -10.64 -11.53 -12.16
C ALA A 180 -10.74 -11.28 -13.70
N SER A 181 -11.13 -10.08 -14.13
CA SER A 181 -11.46 -9.76 -15.52
C SER A 181 -10.40 -8.95 -16.27
N SER A 182 -9.34 -8.47 -15.62
CA SER A 182 -8.30 -7.66 -16.28
C SER A 182 -6.99 -8.44 -16.46
N GLY A 183 -7.05 -9.64 -17.04
CA GLY A 183 -5.89 -10.52 -17.26
C GLY A 183 -4.69 -9.94 -18.04
N THR A 184 -4.74 -8.66 -18.44
CA THR A 184 -3.67 -7.94 -19.14
C THR A 184 -3.39 -6.51 -18.67
N HIS A 185 -4.20 -5.89 -17.80
CA HIS A 185 -4.08 -4.45 -17.50
C HIS A 185 -4.38 -4.09 -16.04
N MET A 186 -3.42 -3.45 -15.37
CA MET A 186 -3.62 -2.79 -14.09
C MET A 186 -4.39 -1.48 -14.25
N ARG A 187 -5.31 -1.18 -13.33
CA ARG A 187 -6.05 0.08 -13.24
C ARG A 187 -5.69 0.79 -11.95
N THR A 188 -5.67 2.12 -11.98
CA THR A 188 -5.45 2.93 -10.78
C THR A 188 -6.57 2.78 -9.75
N SER A 189 -7.76 2.31 -10.15
CA SER A 189 -8.88 2.00 -9.27
C SER A 189 -8.78 0.66 -8.55
N ASP A 190 -7.79 -0.17 -8.89
CA ASP A 190 -7.65 -1.50 -8.29
C ASP A 190 -7.29 -1.35 -6.81
N GLN A 191 -7.99 -2.09 -5.95
CA GLN A 191 -7.79 -2.03 -4.50
C GLN A 191 -6.43 -2.62 -4.11
N VAL A 192 -5.80 -2.05 -3.09
CA VAL A 192 -4.59 -2.62 -2.50
C VAL A 192 -5.02 -3.53 -1.37
N GLN A 193 -4.68 -4.81 -1.47
CA GLN A 193 -4.94 -5.76 -0.38
C GLN A 193 -3.72 -6.03 0.49
N TYR A 194 -2.53 -5.63 0.04
CA TYR A 194 -1.29 -5.84 0.77
C TYR A 194 -0.38 -4.61 0.67
N ILE A 195 0.27 -4.25 1.76
CA ILE A 195 1.36 -3.27 1.77
C ILE A 195 2.50 -3.87 2.57
N GLY A 196 3.71 -3.85 2.03
CA GLY A 196 4.90 -4.35 2.70
C GLY A 196 6.04 -3.35 2.62
N ILE A 197 6.86 -3.32 3.66
CA ILE A 197 8.19 -2.73 3.60
C ILE A 197 9.18 -3.74 4.15
N SER A 198 10.35 -3.81 3.53
CA SER A 198 11.38 -4.78 3.89
C SER A 198 12.74 -4.11 4.00
N ALA A 199 13.63 -4.69 4.78
CA ALA A 199 15.03 -4.34 4.80
C ALA A 199 15.64 -4.52 3.39
N ALA A 200 16.56 -3.65 3.00
CA ALA A 200 17.11 -3.62 1.64
C ALA A 200 17.90 -4.89 1.25
N ASP A 201 18.49 -5.56 2.24
CA ASP A 201 19.15 -6.86 2.08
C ASP A 201 18.14 -8.00 1.90
N TRP A 202 17.10 -8.05 2.75
CA TRP A 202 16.01 -9.02 2.61
C TRP A 202 15.26 -8.86 1.29
N TYR A 203 15.10 -7.61 0.86
CA TYR A 203 14.57 -7.24 -0.44
C TYR A 203 15.37 -7.88 -1.58
N ARG A 204 16.70 -7.77 -1.55
CA ARG A 204 17.60 -8.30 -2.57
C ARG A 204 17.51 -9.83 -2.67
N ASP A 205 17.54 -10.51 -1.52
CA ASP A 205 17.48 -11.98 -1.46
C ASP A 205 16.12 -12.50 -1.95
N SER A 206 15.03 -11.83 -1.55
CA SER A 206 13.67 -12.20 -1.96
C SER A 206 13.44 -11.91 -3.44
N TRP A 207 13.92 -10.77 -3.94
CA TRP A 207 13.80 -10.37 -5.35
C TRP A 207 14.48 -11.37 -6.27
N GLN A 208 15.71 -11.78 -5.95
CA GLN A 208 16.46 -12.75 -6.75
C GLN A 208 15.71 -14.09 -6.88
N GLY A 209 15.03 -14.55 -5.84
CA GLY A 209 14.19 -15.75 -5.91
C GLY A 209 12.95 -15.60 -6.81
N LEU A 210 12.40 -14.39 -6.89
CA LEU A 210 11.14 -14.09 -7.61
C LEU A 210 11.34 -13.79 -9.10
N THR A 211 12.48 -13.19 -9.48
CA THR A 211 12.77 -12.78 -10.85
C THR A 211 12.80 -13.92 -11.86
N PHE A 212 13.08 -15.15 -11.42
CA PHE A 212 13.12 -16.32 -12.32
C PHE A 212 11.77 -16.67 -12.95
N SER A 213 10.65 -16.17 -12.42
CA SER A 213 9.30 -16.51 -12.89
C SER A 213 8.39 -15.30 -13.12
N ALA A 214 8.98 -14.12 -13.22
CA ALA A 214 8.26 -12.86 -13.28
C ALA A 214 8.25 -12.22 -14.67
N THR A 215 7.21 -11.43 -14.94
CA THR A 215 7.19 -10.47 -16.05
C THR A 215 7.51 -9.10 -15.47
N THR A 216 8.59 -8.48 -15.93
CA THR A 216 8.96 -7.10 -15.56
C THR A 216 8.29 -6.12 -16.51
N TRP A 217 7.67 -5.10 -15.94
CA TRP A 217 7.06 -3.99 -16.68
C TRP A 217 7.88 -2.73 -16.39
N HIS A 218 8.21 -1.99 -17.45
CA HIS A 218 8.95 -0.73 -17.35
C HIS A 218 8.14 0.40 -17.98
N GLY A 219 8.16 1.56 -17.33
CA GLY A 219 7.57 2.80 -17.85
C GLY A 219 6.08 2.95 -17.56
N PHE A 220 5.71 4.13 -17.07
CA PHE A 220 4.33 4.59 -16.99
C PHE A 220 4.02 5.34 -18.29
N SER A 221 3.27 4.73 -19.21
CA SER A 221 2.89 5.44 -20.44
C SER A 221 1.95 6.61 -20.11
N ARG A 222 1.89 7.64 -20.99
CA ARG A 222 0.98 8.81 -20.84
C ARG A 222 -0.51 8.42 -20.73
N ALA A 223 -0.88 7.17 -21.00
CA ALA A 223 -2.24 6.63 -20.89
C ALA A 223 -2.52 5.89 -19.58
N MET A 224 -1.66 6.02 -18.55
CA MET A 224 -1.76 5.28 -17.27
C MET A 224 -1.75 3.75 -17.44
N ARG A 225 -0.91 3.26 -18.36
CA ARG A 225 -0.70 1.82 -18.56
C ARG A 225 0.78 1.51 -18.47
N TYR A 226 1.14 0.51 -17.67
CA TYR A 226 2.43 -0.17 -17.81
C TYR A 226 2.39 -0.98 -19.11
N LEU A 227 3.50 -1.00 -19.86
CA LEU A 227 3.63 -1.81 -21.07
C LEU A 227 4.43 -3.07 -20.77
N GLN A 228 3.91 -4.21 -21.18
CA GLN A 228 4.57 -5.50 -21.01
C GLN A 228 5.75 -5.55 -21.98
N THR A 229 6.98 -5.62 -21.48
CA THR A 229 8.14 -5.92 -22.31
C THR A 229 8.42 -7.41 -22.24
N SER A 230 8.40 -8.11 -23.38
CA SER A 230 8.98 -9.45 -23.44
C SER A 230 10.48 -9.37 -23.15
N ARG A 231 11.00 -10.39 -22.45
CA ARG A 231 12.35 -10.51 -21.89
C ARG A 231 13.46 -9.83 -22.70
N SER A 232 14.33 -9.08 -22.03
CA SER A 232 15.76 -9.13 -22.38
C SER A 232 16.33 -10.47 -21.85
N PRO A 233 17.19 -11.15 -22.64
CA PRO A 233 17.84 -12.40 -22.26
C PRO A 233 18.71 -12.25 -21.01
#